data_AF-A0A6U3DF61-F1
#
_entry.id   AF-A0A6U3DF61-F1
#
_cell.length_a   1.000
_cell.length_b   1.000
_cell.length_c   1.000
_cell.angle_alpha   90.00
_cell.angle_beta   90.00
_cell.angle_gamma   90.00
#
_symmetry.space_group_name_H-M   'P 1'
#
loop_
_entity.id
_entity.type
_entity.pdbx_description
1 polymer ?
#
loop_
_entity_poly.entity_id
_entity_poly.type
_entity_poly.pdbx_seq_one_letter_code
_entity_poly.pdbx_strand_id
1 'polypeptide(L)'
;STLAVAVGKLVLGPLIDATGGSTFLKLTLVILTSLFGFLSVGNSTFGGFFIAWMTVDFIFSSCWASCINAIHQYFEPREWSTLIGNLATGARAGNAVAFAVFAQVLQWCTLWQSAPTTASGSTALWPSLIQSMASTQPWRVVFGLSAVAQLLPLSLLLYYCRRAQLN
;
A
#
# COMPACT_ATOMS: atom_id res chain seq x y z
N SER A 1 4.85 -8.39 13.78
CA SER A 1 3.88 -7.44 13.20
C SER A 1 3.52 -6.34 14.20
N THR A 2 2.76 -6.61 15.27
CA THR A 2 2.34 -5.58 16.26
C THR A 2 3.49 -4.80 16.91
N LEU A 3 4.60 -5.46 17.25
CA LEU A 3 5.81 -4.81 17.78
C LEU A 3 6.42 -3.83 16.78
N ALA A 4 6.49 -4.19 15.49
CA ALA A 4 7.03 -3.32 14.44
C ALA A 4 6.17 -2.06 14.28
N VAL A 5 4.85 -2.20 14.35
CA VAL A 5 3.93 -1.06 14.32
C VAL A 5 4.12 -0.15 15.55
N ALA A 6 4.28 -0.73 16.74
CA ALA A 6 4.49 0.03 17.97
C ALA A 6 5.82 0.80 17.95
N VAL A 7 6.91 0.13 17.56
CA VAL A 7 8.23 0.76 17.42
C VAL A 7 8.23 1.82 16.33
N GLY A 8 7.56 1.56 15.20
CA GLY A 8 7.42 2.52 14.11
C GLY A 8 6.75 3.82 14.57
N LYS A 9 5.69 3.75 15.35
CA LYS A 9 5.05 4.96 15.91
C LYS A 9 5.98 5.77 16.82
N LEU A 10 6.79 5.10 17.65
CA LEU A 10 7.71 5.77 18.57
C LEU A 10 8.88 6.43 17.84
N VAL A 11 9.43 5.78 16.82
CA VAL A 11 10.63 6.25 16.10
C VAL A 11 10.28 7.22 14.99
N LEU A 12 9.21 6.96 14.24
CA LEU A 12 8.87 7.73 13.04
C LEU A 12 8.14 9.03 13.38
N GLY A 13 7.52 9.15 14.56
CA GLY A 13 6.88 10.39 15.00
C GLY A 13 7.82 11.61 14.95
N PRO A 14 8.94 11.61 15.69
CA PRO A 14 9.91 12.70 15.64
C PRO A 14 10.48 12.97 14.24
N LEU A 15 10.63 11.92 13.43
CA LEU A 15 11.13 12.03 12.06
C LEU A 15 10.12 12.73 11.14
N ILE A 16 8.83 12.43 11.31
CA ILE A 16 7.73 13.08 10.59
C ILE A 16 7.65 14.55 10.96
N ASP A 17 7.80 14.88 12.24
CA ASP A 17 7.76 16.26 12.71
C ASP A 17 8.93 17.09 12.14
N ALA A 18 10.11 16.48 11.99
CA ALA A 18 11.28 17.13 11.41
C ALA A 18 11.22 17.29 9.87
N THR A 19 10.60 16.35 9.15
CA THR A 19 10.58 16.32 7.67
C THR A 19 9.31 16.88 7.04
N GLY A 20 8.25 17.02 7.84
CA GLY A 20 6.92 17.44 7.41
C GLY A 20 6.06 16.28 6.90
N GLY A 21 4.78 16.30 7.28
CA GLY A 21 3.84 15.20 7.01
C GLY A 21 3.70 14.84 5.53
N SER A 22 3.66 15.85 4.64
CA SER A 22 3.45 15.61 3.20
C SER A 22 4.65 14.99 2.50
N THR A 23 5.87 15.39 2.86
CA THR A 23 7.11 14.81 2.32
C THR A 23 7.29 13.38 2.82
N PHE A 24 7.07 13.16 4.12
CA PHE A 24 7.19 11.84 4.71
C PHE A 24 6.15 10.85 4.16
N LEU A 25 4.92 11.32 3.89
CA LEU A 25 3.86 10.49 3.30
C LEU A 25 4.22 10.03 1.88
N LYS A 26 4.83 10.89 1.06
CA LYS A 26 5.32 10.50 -0.29
C LYS A 26 6.40 9.43 -0.20
N LEU A 27 7.39 9.63 0.68
CA LEU A 27 8.47 8.66 0.90
C LEU A 27 7.89 7.30 1.34
N THR A 28 6.97 7.33 2.29
CA THR A 28 6.25 6.15 2.80
C THR A 28 5.55 5.40 1.66
N LEU A 29 4.81 6.10 0.80
CA LEU A 29 4.10 5.48 -0.33
C LEU A 29 5.05 4.90 -1.39
N VAL A 30 6.19 5.54 -1.66
CA VAL A 30 7.22 5.00 -2.57
C VAL A 30 7.82 3.71 -2.01
N ILE A 31 8.14 3.70 -0.71
CA ILE A 31 8.69 2.52 -0.04
C ILE A 31 7.66 1.39 -0.03
N LEU A 32 6.40 1.67 0.31
CA LEU A 32 5.33 0.67 0.30
C LEU A 32 5.08 0.09 -1.10
N THR A 33 5.02 0.94 -2.13
CA THR A 33 4.92 0.50 -3.53
C THR A 33 6.05 -0.47 -3.89
N SER A 34 7.28 -0.12 -3.53
CA SER A 34 8.46 -0.92 -3.83
C SER A 34 8.46 -2.26 -3.08
N LEU A 35 8.09 -2.26 -1.80
CA LEU A 35 7.99 -3.47 -0.98
C LEU A 35 6.89 -4.41 -1.47
N PHE A 36 5.72 -3.89 -1.85
CA PHE A 36 4.65 -4.70 -2.42
C PHE A 36 5.03 -5.26 -3.80
N GLY A 37 5.73 -4.47 -4.63
CA GLY A 37 6.29 -4.96 -5.89
C GLY A 37 7.30 -6.10 -5.68
N PHE A 38 8.19 -5.94 -4.70
CA PHE A 38 9.14 -6.98 -4.30
C PHE A 38 8.43 -8.24 -3.80
N LEU A 39 7.39 -8.13 -2.99
CA LEU A 39 6.60 -9.27 -2.51
C LEU A 39 5.82 -9.97 -3.64
N SER A 40 5.41 -9.23 -4.68
CA SER A 40 4.70 -9.79 -5.82
C SER A 40 5.63 -10.62 -6.72
N VAL A 41 6.78 -10.06 -7.11
CA VAL A 41 7.67 -10.65 -8.13
C VAL A 41 8.83 -11.44 -7.52
N GLY A 42 9.28 -11.10 -6.31
CA GLY A 42 10.49 -11.66 -5.72
C GLY A 42 10.39 -13.16 -5.43
N ASN A 43 11.48 -13.90 -5.64
CA ASN A 43 11.60 -15.28 -5.17
C ASN A 43 11.70 -15.30 -3.65
N SER A 44 10.54 -15.27 -2.98
CA SER A 44 10.42 -15.15 -1.54
C SER A 44 10.73 -16.49 -0.88
N THR A 45 11.98 -16.63 -0.42
CA THR A 45 12.24 -17.42 0.77
C THR A 45 11.39 -16.88 1.90
N PHE A 46 10.98 -17.74 2.84
CA PHE A 46 10.16 -17.33 3.98
C PHE A 46 10.78 -16.15 4.75
N GLY A 47 12.11 -16.14 4.90
CA GLY A 47 12.85 -15.03 5.53
C GLY A 47 12.72 -13.71 4.78
N GLY A 48 12.83 -13.71 3.44
CA GLY A 48 12.64 -12.52 2.63
C GLY A 48 11.22 -11.95 2.74
N PHE A 49 10.21 -12.83 2.72
CA PHE A 49 8.82 -12.45 2.98
C PHE A 49 8.66 -11.82 4.37
N PHE A 50 9.18 -12.47 5.41
CA PHE A 50 9.07 -12.02 6.79
C PHE A 50 9.67 -10.62 7.01
N ILE A 51 10.88 -10.38 6.50
CA ILE A 51 11.54 -9.07 6.63
C ILE A 51 10.78 -7.99 5.86
N ALA A 52 10.38 -8.27 4.62
CA ALA A 52 9.62 -7.33 3.82
C ALA A 52 8.27 -7.00 4.49
N TRP A 53 7.57 -8.00 5.02
CA TRP A 53 6.31 -7.81 5.73
C TRP A 53 6.47 -6.99 7.01
N MET A 54 7.50 -7.28 7.82
CA MET A 54 7.81 -6.49 9.02
C MET A 54 8.14 -5.04 8.66
N THR A 55 8.83 -4.82 7.54
CA THR A 55 9.14 -3.47 7.04
C THR A 55 7.87 -2.75 6.57
N VAL A 56 6.98 -3.44 5.85
CA VAL A 56 5.67 -2.89 5.46
C VAL A 56 4.89 -2.45 6.69
N ASP A 57 4.78 -3.28 7.72
CA ASP A 57 4.08 -2.95 8.97
C ASP A 57 4.71 -1.73 9.68
N PHE A 58 6.04 -1.70 9.76
CA PHE A 58 6.79 -0.60 10.35
C PHE A 58 6.54 0.72 9.62
N ILE A 59 6.67 0.73 8.29
CA ILE A 59 6.49 1.92 7.44
C ILE A 59 5.01 2.33 7.34
N PHE A 60 4.09 1.38 7.34
CA PHE A 60 2.65 1.68 7.34
C PHE A 60 2.22 2.39 8.62
N SER A 61 2.89 2.12 9.75
CA SER A 61 2.59 2.75 11.04
C SER A 61 2.71 4.27 11.01
N SER A 62 3.58 4.83 10.16
CA SER A 62 3.77 6.27 10.00
C SER A 62 2.69 6.95 9.16
N CYS A 63 1.98 6.23 8.27
CA CYS A 63 0.99 6.84 7.36
C CYS A 63 -0.03 7.70 8.11
N TRP A 64 -0.58 7.17 9.21
CA TRP A 64 -1.58 7.87 10.01
C TRP A 64 -1.02 9.17 10.63
N ALA A 65 0.15 9.08 11.25
CA ALA A 65 0.80 10.22 11.88
C ALA A 65 1.19 11.30 10.85
N SER A 66 1.70 10.90 9.69
CA SER A 66 2.02 11.81 8.58
C SER A 66 0.80 12.52 8.02
N CYS A 67 -0.33 11.82 7.88
CA CYS A 67 -1.58 12.44 7.44
C CYS A 67 -2.11 13.46 8.46
N ILE A 68 -2.06 13.15 9.76
CA ILE A 68 -2.46 14.10 10.81
C ILE A 68 -1.54 15.32 10.82
N ASN A 69 -0.22 15.10 10.80
CA ASN A 69 0.76 16.18 10.77
C ASN A 69 0.53 17.07 9.52
N ALA A 70 0.27 16.48 8.35
CA ALA A 70 -0.09 17.25 7.16
C ALA A 70 -1.39 18.06 7.34
N ILE A 71 -2.43 17.51 7.99
CA ILE A 71 -3.65 18.28 8.28
C ILE A 71 -3.34 19.49 9.17
N HIS A 72 -2.55 19.30 10.23
CA HIS A 72 -2.16 20.38 11.14
C HIS A 72 -1.29 21.46 10.46
N GLN A 73 -0.54 21.09 9.42
CA GLN A 73 0.31 22.03 8.67
C GLN A 73 -0.47 22.89 7.66
N TYR A 74 -1.53 22.36 7.05
CA TYR A 74 -2.22 23.03 5.93
C TYR A 74 -3.61 23.61 6.27
N PHE A 75 -4.20 23.25 7.40
CA PHE A 75 -5.57 23.65 7.74
C PHE A 75 -5.67 24.33 9.11
N GLU A 76 -6.69 25.16 9.29
CA GLU A 76 -6.92 25.86 10.55
C GLU A 76 -7.39 24.92 11.68
N PRO A 77 -7.04 25.21 12.96
CA PRO A 77 -7.38 24.35 14.10
C PRO A 77 -8.87 24.03 14.26
N ARG A 78 -9.76 24.93 13.79
CA ARG A 78 -11.20 24.74 13.85
C ARG A 78 -11.69 23.59 12.96
N GLU A 79 -10.95 23.27 11.91
CA GLU A 79 -11.32 22.27 10.90
C GLU A 79 -10.69 20.89 11.14
N TRP A 80 -9.68 20.81 12.01
CA TRP A 80 -8.90 19.58 12.23
C TRP A 80 -9.75 18.37 12.58
N SER A 81 -10.69 18.51 13.51
CA SER A 81 -11.54 17.39 13.96
C SER A 81 -12.36 16.80 12.81
N THR A 82 -12.98 17.66 12.00
CA THR A 82 -13.77 17.25 10.83
C THR A 82 -12.88 16.57 9.78
N LEU A 83 -11.72 17.15 9.48
CA LEU A 83 -10.79 16.58 8.49
C LEU A 83 -10.20 15.24 8.94
N ILE A 84 -9.83 15.11 10.21
CA ILE A 84 -9.35 13.85 10.79
C ILE A 84 -10.49 12.80 10.82
N GLY A 85 -11.74 13.22 11.08
CA GLY A 85 -12.92 12.35 11.00
C GLY A 85 -13.18 11.82 9.58
N ASN A 86 -13.06 12.70 8.57
CA ASN A 86 -13.19 12.32 7.17
C ASN A 86 -12.04 11.38 6.74
N LEU A 87 -10.81 11.66 7.19
CA LEU A 87 -9.65 10.78 6.98
C LEU A 87 -9.89 9.39 7.58
N ALA A 88 -10.39 9.32 8.82
CA ALA A 88 -10.71 8.05 9.48
C ALA A 88 -11.77 7.26 8.70
N THR A 89 -12.84 7.95 8.26
CA THR A 89 -13.90 7.35 7.46
C THR A 89 -13.36 6.81 6.14
N GLY A 90 -12.55 7.62 5.44
CA GLY A 90 -11.88 7.22 4.20
C GLY A 90 -10.99 5.99 4.39
N ALA A 91 -10.21 5.93 5.47
CA ALA A 91 -9.36 4.79 5.77
C ALA A 91 -10.16 3.50 6.03
N ARG A 92 -11.29 3.58 6.74
CA ARG A 92 -12.16 2.42 7.01
C ARG A 92 -12.89 1.95 5.75
N ALA A 93 -13.41 2.89 4.96
CA ALA A 93 -14.03 2.58 3.68
C ALA A 93 -13.02 1.94 2.72
N GLY A 94 -11.80 2.50 2.64
CA GLY A 94 -10.71 1.97 1.84
C GLY A 94 -10.35 0.53 2.23
N ASN A 95 -10.25 0.23 3.52
CA ASN A 95 -10.02 -1.14 3.99
C ASN A 95 -11.17 -2.09 3.61
N ALA A 96 -12.43 -1.67 3.76
CA ALA A 96 -13.58 -2.50 3.40
C ALA A 96 -13.59 -2.84 1.89
N VAL A 97 -13.36 -1.82 1.05
CA VAL A 97 -13.27 -1.99 -0.41
C VAL A 97 -12.08 -2.89 -0.76
N ALA A 98 -10.91 -2.67 -0.16
CA ALA A 98 -9.72 -3.48 -0.41
C ALA A 98 -9.97 -4.96 -0.04
N PHE A 99 -10.57 -5.24 1.12
CA PHE A 99 -10.89 -6.61 1.50
C PHE A 99 -11.88 -7.27 0.54
N ALA A 100 -12.94 -6.57 0.11
CA ALA A 100 -13.90 -7.11 -0.85
C ALA A 100 -13.24 -7.43 -2.20
N VAL A 101 -12.45 -6.49 -2.73
CA VAL A 101 -11.76 -6.65 -4.01
C VAL A 101 -10.71 -7.78 -3.93
N PHE A 102 -9.87 -7.79 -2.89
CA PHE A 102 -8.82 -8.79 -2.78
C PHE A 102 -9.36 -10.20 -2.48
N ALA A 103 -10.45 -10.32 -1.73
CA ALA A 103 -11.14 -11.60 -1.56
C ALA A 103 -11.64 -12.15 -2.91
N GLN A 104 -12.25 -11.29 -3.73
CA GLN A 104 -12.72 -11.67 -5.06
C GLN A 104 -11.58 -12.09 -5.99
N VAL A 105 -10.46 -11.35 -5.97
CA VAL A 105 -9.26 -11.67 -6.75
C VAL A 105 -8.68 -13.02 -6.32
N LEU A 106 -8.55 -13.26 -5.01
CA LEU A 106 -8.06 -14.53 -4.50
C LEU A 106 -8.97 -15.69 -4.90
N GLN A 107 -10.29 -15.53 -4.81
CA GLN A 107 -11.24 -16.53 -5.26
C GLN A 107 -11.05 -16.85 -6.75
N TRP A 108 -10.88 -15.84 -7.60
CA TRP A 108 -10.59 -16.04 -9.01
C TRP A 108 -9.27 -16.79 -9.22
N CYS A 109 -8.18 -16.42 -8.55
CA CYS A 109 -6.91 -17.12 -8.67
C CYS A 109 -7.02 -18.60 -8.25
N THR A 110 -7.75 -18.89 -7.16
CA THR A 110 -7.97 -20.27 -6.69
C THR A 110 -8.76 -21.09 -7.71
N LEU A 111 -9.76 -20.50 -8.38
CA LEU A 111 -10.50 -21.17 -9.44
C LEU A 111 -9.58 -21.56 -10.62
N TRP A 112 -8.62 -20.69 -10.96
CA TRP A 112 -7.64 -20.96 -12.01
C TRP A 112 -6.64 -22.05 -11.62
N GLN A 113 -6.29 -22.17 -10.34
CA GLN A 113 -5.48 -23.30 -9.85
C GLN A 113 -6.19 -24.65 -10.01
N SER A 114 -7.50 -24.67 -9.87
CA SER A 114 -8.32 -25.88 -9.99
C SER A 114 -8.73 -26.25 -11.42
N ALA A 115 -8.50 -25.36 -12.40
CA ALA A 115 -8.88 -25.61 -13.79
C ALA A 115 -7.95 -26.66 -14.42
N PRO A 116 -8.48 -27.67 -15.15
CA PRO A 116 -7.66 -28.63 -15.86
C PRO A 116 -6.82 -27.88 -16.91
N THR A 117 -5.50 -28.12 -16.91
CA THR A 117 -4.53 -27.53 -17.84
C THR A 117 -4.82 -27.97 -19.27
N THR A 118 -5.79 -27.34 -19.92
CA THR A 118 -5.91 -27.35 -21.36
C THR A 118 -4.94 -26.31 -21.91
N ALA A 119 -3.89 -26.81 -22.55
CA ALA A 119 -2.83 -26.03 -23.18
C ALA A 119 -3.44 -25.03 -24.19
N SER A 120 -3.64 -23.78 -23.75
CA SER A 120 -4.00 -22.68 -24.64
C SER A 120 -2.83 -21.70 -24.63
N GLY A 121 -2.08 -21.72 -25.73
CA GLY A 121 -0.96 -20.82 -25.99
C GLY A 121 -1.44 -19.38 -26.19
N SER A 122 -1.78 -18.69 -25.11
CA SER A 122 -1.98 -17.24 -25.14
C SER A 122 -0.62 -16.53 -25.19
N THR A 123 -0.38 -15.83 -26.30
CA THR A 123 0.84 -15.08 -26.62
C THR A 123 0.95 -13.73 -25.92
N ALA A 124 -0.02 -13.37 -25.08
CA ALA A 124 0.03 -12.12 -24.32
C ALA A 124 0.90 -12.29 -23.06
N LEU A 125 1.83 -11.36 -22.87
CA LEU A 125 2.76 -11.32 -21.73
C LEU A 125 2.04 -11.16 -20.38
N TRP A 126 0.89 -10.48 -20.37
CA TRP A 126 0.16 -10.19 -19.13
C TRP A 126 -0.65 -11.39 -18.59
N PRO A 127 -1.42 -12.13 -19.42
CA PRO A 127 -2.05 -13.38 -18.99
C PRO A 127 -1.04 -14.41 -18.49
N SER A 128 0.10 -14.56 -19.16
CA SER A 128 1.11 -15.57 -18.80
C SER A 128 1.79 -15.30 -17.45
N LEU A 129 2.17 -14.04 -17.17
CA LEU A 129 2.74 -13.65 -15.87
C LEU A 129 1.73 -13.81 -14.73
N ILE A 130 0.50 -13.30 -14.89
CA ILE A 130 -0.54 -13.45 -13.87
C ILE A 130 -0.88 -14.91 -13.66
N GLN A 131 -1.01 -15.69 -14.72
CA GLN A 131 -1.34 -17.12 -14.63
C GLN A 131 -0.23 -17.89 -13.92
N SER A 132 1.05 -17.55 -14.13
CA SER A 132 2.18 -18.15 -13.41
C SER A 132 2.20 -17.83 -11.90
N MET A 133 1.83 -16.60 -11.53
CA MET A 133 1.73 -16.19 -10.13
C MET A 133 0.50 -16.78 -9.45
N ALA A 134 -0.64 -16.75 -10.14
CA ALA A 134 -1.91 -17.27 -9.66
C ALA A 134 -1.85 -18.79 -9.46
N SER A 135 -1.12 -19.52 -10.31
CA SER A 135 -1.01 -20.98 -10.21
C SER A 135 -0.15 -21.43 -9.01
N THR A 136 0.89 -20.68 -8.66
CA THR A 136 1.84 -21.06 -7.60
C THR A 136 1.50 -20.44 -6.25
N GLN A 137 1.27 -19.13 -6.20
CA GLN A 137 1.11 -18.35 -4.97
C GLN A 137 0.13 -17.18 -5.20
N PRO A 138 -1.20 -17.41 -5.13
CA PRO A 138 -2.26 -16.44 -5.43
C PRO A 138 -2.13 -15.08 -4.73
N TRP A 139 -1.61 -15.09 -3.50
CA TRP A 139 -1.39 -13.89 -2.70
C TRP A 139 -0.40 -12.90 -3.34
N ARG A 140 0.49 -13.35 -4.24
CA ARG A 140 1.41 -12.47 -4.99
C ARG A 140 0.69 -11.50 -5.91
N VAL A 141 -0.43 -11.94 -6.49
CA VAL A 141 -1.26 -11.10 -7.36
C VAL A 141 -1.86 -9.97 -6.53
N VAL A 142 -2.31 -10.26 -5.31
CA VAL A 142 -2.83 -9.25 -4.38
C VAL A 142 -1.76 -8.21 -4.02
N PHE A 143 -0.52 -8.63 -3.76
CA PHE A 143 0.58 -7.67 -3.53
C PHE A 143 0.90 -6.83 -4.76
N GLY A 144 0.86 -7.42 -5.96
CA GLY A 144 1.07 -6.68 -7.21
C GLY A 144 -0.01 -5.61 -7.43
N LEU A 145 -1.28 -5.98 -7.25
CA LEU A 145 -2.40 -5.04 -7.32
C LEU A 145 -2.30 -3.95 -6.24
N SER A 146 -1.87 -4.31 -5.04
CA SER A 146 -1.64 -3.35 -3.96
C SER A 146 -0.54 -2.36 -4.32
N ALA A 147 0.57 -2.81 -4.91
CA ALA A 147 1.65 -1.94 -5.38
C ALA A 147 1.14 -0.91 -6.41
N VAL A 148 0.35 -1.37 -7.39
CA VAL A 148 -0.25 -0.49 -8.40
C VAL A 148 -1.24 0.49 -7.76
N ALA A 149 -2.07 0.03 -6.82
CA ALA A 149 -3.05 0.89 -6.15
C ALA A 149 -2.39 2.04 -5.37
N GLN A 150 -1.19 1.84 -4.82
CA GLN A 150 -0.44 2.88 -4.12
C GLN A 150 0.06 4.01 -5.05
N LEU A 151 0.12 3.78 -6.36
CA LEU A 151 0.50 4.82 -7.32
C LEU A 151 -0.54 5.93 -7.42
N LEU A 152 -1.82 5.64 -7.15
CA LEU A 152 -2.89 6.62 -7.20
C LEU A 152 -2.74 7.71 -6.13
N PRO A 153 -2.68 7.41 -4.82
CA PRO A 153 -2.46 8.43 -3.80
C PRO A 153 -1.10 9.12 -3.95
N LEU A 154 -0.06 8.40 -4.39
CA LEU A 154 1.25 8.99 -4.67
C LEU A 154 1.16 10.05 -5.79
N SER A 155 0.47 9.73 -6.89
CA SER A 155 0.30 10.64 -8.02
C SER A 155 -0.51 11.88 -7.61
N LEU A 156 -1.58 11.70 -6.83
CA LEU A 156 -2.37 12.81 -6.30
C LEU A 156 -1.52 13.72 -5.40
N LEU A 157 -0.74 13.15 -4.49
CA LEU A 157 0.15 13.93 -3.62
C LEU A 157 1.23 14.67 -4.39
N LEU A 158 1.82 14.05 -5.41
CA LEU A 158 2.82 14.71 -6.27
C LEU A 158 2.19 15.86 -7.04
N TYR A 159 0.98 15.67 -7.59
CA TYR A 159 0.26 16.70 -8.33
C TYR A 159 -0.13 17.89 -7.44
N TYR A 160 -0.83 17.64 -6.33
CA TYR A 160 -1.35 18.70 -5.47
C TYR A 160 -0.26 19.42 -4.67
N CYS A 161 0.75 18.72 -4.15
CA CYS A 161 1.83 19.39 -3.43
C CYS A 161 2.67 20.28 -4.35
N ARG A 162 2.90 19.88 -5.61
CA ARG A 162 3.63 20.72 -6.57
C ARG A 162 2.88 22.02 -6.84
N ARG A 163 1.55 21.94 -6.95
CA ARG A 163 0.69 23.12 -7.17
C ARG A 163 0.68 24.05 -5.95
N ALA A 164 0.68 23.50 -4.73
CA ALA A 164 0.71 24.30 -3.50
C ALA A 164 2.02 25.07 -3.29
N GLN A 165 3.14 24.66 -3.91
CA GLN A 165 4.43 25.37 -3.84
C GLN A 165 4.57 26.50 -4.87
N LEU A 166 3.67 26.57 -5.86
CA LEU A 166 3.69 27.57 -6.94
C LEU A 166 2.77 28.76 -6.68
N ASN A 167 1.95 28.69 -5.62
CA ASN A 167 1.03 29.74 -5.18
C ASN A 167 1.52 30.33 -3.86
#